data_AF-A0A921ZCU5-F1
#
_entry.id   AF-A0A921ZCU5-F1
#
_cell.length_a   1.000
_cell.length_b   1.000
_cell.length_c   1.000
_cell.angle_alpha   90.00
_cell.angle_beta   90.00
_cell.angle_gamma   90.00
#
_symmetry.space_group_name_H-M   'P 1'
#
loop_
_entity.id
_entity.type
_entity.pdbx_description
1 polymer ?
#
loop_
_entity_poly.entity_id
_entity_poly.type
_entity_poly.pdbx_seq_one_letter_code
_entity_poly.pdbx_strand_id
1 'polypeptide(L)'
;MGTVHAKADQGGMGEVGGGLFEFEEPIELDDEPIPKPTIKLDGVRARVDRVHVDGLSRTKDDIIRSTVDDLFQATDFEDVILRAHKVRRALDSMGCFRDIGVFIDVSSGPGSTPEGLEVTFQVKELSRIVGGINTTVSENEGNLVVGMKMPNVLGRGERVQAEYSVGYRSTSNFSLTATKPFPHKPLVPVVSASVYQQNHEYPWSGYRLLDRGVLLDLAFNTSPATKHNLQWEGMVRDTSVLSKTTSFKVRESSGPQMKSILRHIVSVDHRDEAIFPTRGTWVQFTSELAGLGGGVAHLKTDVHAQANFTIMDAVVLQLSGAAGVLHDMFGTELPDHFYLGGPTTLRGFQQRGVGPHSDGQATGGKMYWASGLHIYAPLPFQQNKTGLGSLFRSHFFVNAGCLSMPGTTRRLNLSVILVLQPMSLEEIHTVLTAASGGGGAKYDVVYKWFAECGIIDGQLIDEELYERSYVRINPNKEDLSLVQFIQLVGILSRHARKDSTEFIRKFETVKNIVIDEIRAAFDS
;
A
#
# COMPACT_ATOMS: atom_id res chain seq x y z
N MET A 1 -18.76 -15.67 9.53
CA MET A 1 -20.02 -15.90 10.27
C MET A 1 -19.77 -16.99 11.30
N GLY A 2 -19.93 -16.73 12.58
CA GLY A 2 -19.81 -17.75 13.63
C GLY A 2 -21.18 -17.96 14.25
N THR A 3 -21.70 -19.18 14.17
CA THR A 3 -23.02 -19.60 14.65
C THR A 3 -23.07 -19.63 16.18
N VAL A 4 -24.11 -19.05 16.75
CA VAL A 4 -24.49 -19.21 18.17
C VAL A 4 -25.25 -20.52 18.27
N HIS A 5 -24.77 -21.46 19.10
CA HIS A 5 -25.40 -22.76 19.29
C HIS A 5 -26.16 -22.77 20.61
N ALA A 6 -27.45 -23.09 20.56
CA ALA A 6 -28.22 -23.54 21.72
C ALA A 6 -27.98 -25.05 21.90
N LYS A 7 -27.68 -25.48 23.12
CA LYS A 7 -27.42 -26.88 23.47
C LYS A 7 -28.76 -27.59 23.67
N ALA A 8 -29.09 -28.54 22.80
CA ALA A 8 -30.30 -29.37 22.95
C ALA A 8 -29.99 -30.65 23.73
N ASP A 9 -30.91 -31.02 24.62
CA ASP A 9 -30.86 -32.19 25.49
C ASP A 9 -31.26 -33.46 24.72
N GLN A 10 -30.51 -34.56 24.84
CA GLN A 10 -30.81 -35.85 24.21
C GLN A 10 -31.30 -36.86 25.24
N GLY A 11 -32.63 -37.01 25.35
CA GLY A 11 -33.30 -38.14 25.98
C GLY A 11 -33.67 -39.20 24.94
N GLY A 12 -33.45 -40.48 25.26
CA GLY A 12 -33.43 -41.59 24.30
C GLY A 12 -34.67 -42.49 24.18
N MET A 13 -34.39 -43.74 23.78
CA MET A 13 -35.24 -44.89 23.40
C MET A 13 -35.65 -44.93 21.90
N GLY A 14 -35.56 -46.04 21.17
CA GLY A 14 -35.19 -47.43 21.51
C GLY A 14 -35.02 -48.30 20.26
N GLU A 15 -34.50 -49.51 20.47
CA GLU A 15 -34.23 -50.56 19.47
C GLU A 15 -35.49 -51.16 18.83
N VAL A 16 -35.48 -51.40 17.51
CA VAL A 16 -36.04 -52.61 16.87
C VAL A 16 -35.16 -52.94 15.65
N GLY A 17 -34.77 -54.20 15.51
CA GLY A 17 -33.83 -54.68 14.48
C GLY A 17 -34.44 -55.30 13.23
N GLY A 18 -33.55 -55.68 12.31
CA GLY A 18 -33.67 -56.81 11.39
C GLY A 18 -34.24 -56.53 9.99
N GLY A 19 -33.38 -56.59 8.98
CA GLY A 19 -33.80 -56.68 7.57
C GLY A 19 -32.63 -56.52 6.58
N LEU A 20 -32.10 -57.64 6.11
CA LEU A 20 -31.06 -57.73 5.07
C LEU A 20 -31.65 -57.38 3.68
N PHE A 21 -31.02 -56.43 2.99
CA PHE A 21 -31.10 -56.17 1.54
C PHE A 21 -32.49 -55.93 0.93
N GLU A 22 -32.91 -54.66 0.92
CA GLU A 22 -33.82 -54.12 -0.09
C GLU A 22 -33.30 -52.72 -0.46
N PHE A 23 -32.87 -52.53 -1.72
CA PHE A 23 -32.45 -51.23 -2.23
C PHE A 23 -33.71 -50.44 -2.58
N GLU A 24 -34.20 -49.62 -1.64
CA GLU A 24 -35.16 -48.55 -1.96
C GLU A 24 -34.42 -47.43 -2.71
N GLU A 25 -34.99 -47.03 -3.85
CA GLU A 25 -34.53 -45.89 -4.64
C GLU A 25 -34.53 -44.61 -3.79
N PRO A 26 -33.57 -43.69 -3.99
CA PRO A 26 -33.53 -42.47 -3.20
C PRO A 26 -34.78 -41.65 -3.50
N ILE A 27 -35.62 -41.46 -2.48
CA ILE A 27 -36.68 -40.47 -2.50
C ILE A 27 -36.01 -39.12 -2.76
N GLU A 28 -36.31 -38.51 -3.90
CA GLU A 28 -35.97 -37.11 -4.16
C GLU A 28 -36.66 -36.27 -3.09
N LEU A 29 -35.90 -35.93 -2.04
CA LEU A 29 -36.29 -34.91 -1.09
C LEU A 29 -36.24 -33.59 -1.85
N ASP A 30 -37.42 -33.07 -2.19
CA ASP A 30 -37.57 -31.66 -2.54
C ASP A 30 -36.92 -30.83 -1.42
N ASP A 31 -35.75 -30.25 -1.71
CA ASP A 31 -35.04 -29.27 -0.89
C ASP A 31 -35.84 -27.95 -0.87
N GLU A 32 -37.11 -27.99 -0.44
CA GLU A 32 -37.78 -26.79 0.02
C GLU A 32 -37.11 -26.41 1.36
N PRO A 33 -36.43 -25.25 1.45
CA PRO A 33 -35.84 -24.83 2.71
C PRO A 33 -36.97 -24.65 3.71
N ILE A 34 -37.06 -25.55 4.70
CA ILE A 34 -37.98 -25.45 5.83
C ILE A 34 -37.90 -23.99 6.30
N PRO A 35 -38.99 -23.21 6.22
CA PRO A 35 -38.96 -21.82 6.64
C PRO A 35 -38.62 -21.83 8.12
N LYS A 36 -37.36 -21.48 8.44
CA LYS A 36 -36.94 -21.30 9.83
C LYS A 36 -37.90 -20.28 10.42
N PRO A 37 -38.67 -20.62 11.46
CA PRO A 37 -39.60 -19.68 12.05
C PRO A 37 -38.78 -18.45 12.45
N THR A 38 -39.04 -17.33 11.79
CA THR A 38 -38.40 -16.07 12.12
C THR A 38 -39.12 -15.58 13.36
N ILE A 39 -38.66 -16.05 14.52
CA ILE A 39 -39.18 -15.61 15.81
C ILE A 39 -38.91 -14.11 15.87
N LYS A 40 -39.97 -13.30 15.90
CA LYS A 40 -39.86 -11.87 16.20
C LYS A 40 -39.48 -11.76 17.67
N LEU A 41 -38.23 -11.40 17.94
CA LEU A 41 -37.66 -11.32 19.30
C LEU A 41 -38.10 -10.04 20.04
N ASP A 42 -38.75 -9.12 19.32
CA ASP A 42 -39.12 -7.74 19.69
C ASP A 42 -40.07 -7.60 20.90
N GLY A 43 -40.44 -8.70 21.58
CA GLY A 43 -41.42 -8.67 22.66
C GLY A 43 -41.14 -9.55 23.87
N VAL A 44 -40.03 -10.30 23.87
CA VAL A 44 -39.66 -11.13 25.03
C VAL A 44 -38.81 -10.29 25.97
N ARG A 45 -39.44 -9.81 27.04
CA ARG A 45 -38.73 -9.15 28.15
C ARG A 45 -37.73 -10.13 28.73
N ALA A 46 -36.50 -9.67 28.84
CA ALA A 46 -35.41 -10.48 29.36
C ALA A 46 -34.41 -9.59 30.08
N ARG A 47 -33.97 -10.03 31.24
CA ARG A 47 -32.99 -9.33 32.06
C ARG A 47 -31.79 -10.24 32.30
N VAL A 48 -30.59 -9.67 32.26
CA VAL A 48 -29.38 -10.41 32.64
C VAL A 48 -29.22 -10.37 34.15
N ASP A 49 -29.33 -11.53 34.81
CA ASP A 49 -29.17 -11.66 36.25
C ASP A 49 -27.71 -11.94 36.61
N ARG A 50 -27.01 -12.77 35.83
CA ARG A 50 -25.63 -13.18 36.07
C ARG A 50 -24.83 -13.26 34.78
N VAL A 51 -23.54 -12.93 34.87
CA VAL A 51 -22.58 -13.13 33.78
C VAL A 51 -21.39 -13.92 34.30
N HIS A 52 -21.08 -15.02 33.63
CA HIS A 52 -19.92 -15.86 33.90
C HIS A 52 -18.89 -15.69 32.78
N VAL A 53 -17.61 -15.58 33.16
CA VAL A 53 -16.51 -15.51 32.20
C VAL A 53 -15.49 -16.59 32.56
N ASP A 54 -15.53 -17.68 31.81
CA ASP A 54 -14.75 -18.88 32.07
C ASP A 54 -13.49 -18.91 31.21
N GLY A 55 -12.41 -19.47 31.76
CA GLY A 55 -11.12 -19.59 31.08
C GLY A 55 -10.18 -18.40 31.26
N LEU A 56 -10.49 -17.52 32.22
CA LEU A 56 -9.56 -16.50 32.73
C LEU A 56 -8.49 -17.16 33.60
N SER A 57 -7.22 -16.79 33.40
CA SER A 57 -6.11 -17.29 34.21
C SER A 57 -5.20 -16.16 34.67
N ARG A 58 -4.88 -15.24 33.76
CA ARG A 58 -3.96 -14.11 33.98
C ARG A 58 -4.67 -12.76 33.87
N THR A 59 -5.72 -12.68 33.07
CA THR A 59 -6.47 -11.43 32.89
C THR A 59 -7.20 -11.08 34.18
N LYS A 60 -7.11 -9.81 34.58
CA LYS A 60 -7.74 -9.35 35.82
C LYS A 60 -9.23 -9.09 35.61
N ASP A 61 -9.99 -9.41 36.65
CA ASP A 61 -11.45 -9.27 36.67
C ASP A 61 -11.93 -7.83 36.51
N ASP A 62 -11.09 -6.84 36.87
CA ASP A 62 -11.43 -5.42 36.78
C ASP A 62 -11.76 -4.97 35.36
N ILE A 63 -11.05 -5.50 34.36
CA ILE A 63 -11.25 -5.16 32.94
C ILE A 63 -12.34 -6.00 32.29
N ILE A 64 -12.51 -7.23 32.77
CA ILE A 64 -13.59 -8.09 32.30
C ILE A 64 -14.93 -7.54 32.77
N ARG A 65 -15.04 -7.18 34.06
CA ARG A 65 -16.24 -6.59 34.65
C ARG A 65 -16.69 -5.36 33.89
N SER A 66 -15.80 -4.39 33.71
CA SER A 66 -16.11 -3.15 33.02
C SER A 66 -16.50 -3.32 31.55
N THR A 67 -16.02 -4.37 30.88
CA THR A 67 -16.43 -4.70 29.50
C THR A 67 -17.83 -5.32 29.48
N VAL A 68 -18.14 -6.11 30.51
CA VAL A 68 -19.41 -6.84 30.67
C VAL A 68 -20.52 -5.95 31.25
N ASP A 69 -20.21 -4.88 31.97
CA ASP A 69 -21.19 -4.03 32.66
C ASP A 69 -22.33 -3.52 31.75
N ASP A 70 -22.05 -3.34 30.45
CA ASP A 70 -23.06 -2.94 29.44
C ASP A 70 -24.18 -3.99 29.28
N LEU A 71 -23.93 -5.28 29.56
CA LEU A 71 -24.93 -6.35 29.46
C LEU A 71 -26.04 -6.26 30.50
N PHE A 72 -25.74 -5.76 31.70
CA PHE A 72 -26.73 -5.68 32.78
C PHE A 72 -27.78 -4.60 32.54
N GLN A 73 -27.57 -3.72 31.56
CA GLN A 73 -28.51 -2.69 31.16
C GLN A 73 -29.49 -3.15 30.06
N ALA A 74 -29.40 -4.41 29.62
CA ALA A 74 -30.33 -4.97 28.63
C ALA A 74 -31.72 -5.18 29.23
N THR A 75 -32.76 -4.89 28.44
CA THR A 75 -34.18 -4.97 28.86
C THR A 75 -34.99 -6.00 28.07
N ASP A 76 -34.56 -6.30 26.84
CA ASP A 76 -35.23 -7.22 25.92
C ASP A 76 -34.24 -8.29 25.45
N PHE A 77 -34.76 -9.45 25.03
CA PHE A 77 -33.92 -10.55 24.57
C PHE A 77 -33.04 -10.19 23.35
N GLU A 78 -33.58 -9.41 22.42
CA GLU A 78 -32.81 -8.89 21.29
C GLU A 78 -31.65 -8.00 21.76
N ASP A 79 -31.91 -7.11 22.71
CA ASP A 79 -30.90 -6.22 23.28
C ASP A 79 -29.80 -7.03 24.01
N VAL A 80 -30.17 -8.12 24.71
CA VAL A 80 -29.20 -9.06 25.29
C VAL A 80 -28.30 -9.65 24.21
N ILE A 81 -28.84 -10.11 23.08
CA ILE A 81 -28.05 -10.69 21.97
C ILE A 81 -27.13 -9.64 21.36
N LEU A 82 -27.64 -8.44 21.07
CA LEU A 82 -26.88 -7.36 20.46
C LEU A 82 -25.72 -6.92 21.36
N ARG A 83 -25.98 -6.74 22.65
CA ARG A 83 -24.96 -6.38 23.64
C ARG A 83 -23.99 -7.53 23.89
N ALA A 84 -24.43 -8.78 23.92
CA ALA A 84 -23.54 -9.93 24.04
C ALA A 84 -22.58 -10.01 22.83
N HIS A 85 -23.06 -9.70 21.64
CA HIS A 85 -22.21 -9.62 20.47
C HIS A 85 -21.23 -8.44 20.55
N LYS A 86 -21.66 -7.28 21.07
CA LYS A 86 -20.79 -6.11 21.31
C LYS A 86 -19.70 -6.42 22.33
N VAL A 87 -20.03 -7.07 23.45
CA VAL A 87 -19.07 -7.53 24.47
C VAL A 87 -18.09 -8.54 23.88
N ARG A 88 -18.58 -9.52 23.11
CA ARG A 88 -17.70 -10.46 22.39
C ARG A 88 -16.70 -9.74 21.48
N ARG A 89 -17.15 -8.75 20.71
CA ARG A 89 -16.26 -7.93 19.85
C ARG A 89 -15.25 -7.14 20.68
N ALA A 90 -15.67 -6.60 21.83
CA ALA A 90 -14.77 -5.91 22.74
C ALA A 90 -13.70 -6.87 23.30
N LEU A 91 -14.10 -8.06 23.75
CA LEU A 91 -13.20 -9.12 24.23
C LEU A 91 -12.20 -9.57 23.13
N ASP A 92 -12.68 -9.71 21.88
CA ASP A 92 -11.84 -10.04 20.73
C ASP A 92 -10.84 -8.91 20.40
N SER A 93 -11.32 -7.66 20.41
CA SER A 93 -10.50 -6.47 20.14
C SER A 93 -9.37 -6.24 21.15
N MET A 94 -9.51 -6.77 22.38
CA MET A 94 -8.43 -6.74 23.37
C MET A 94 -7.20 -7.56 22.93
N GLY A 95 -7.39 -8.54 22.04
CA GLY A 95 -6.32 -9.37 21.51
C GLY A 95 -5.62 -10.21 22.57
N CYS A 96 -6.34 -10.59 23.63
CA CYS A 96 -5.87 -11.42 24.75
C CYS A 96 -6.43 -12.85 24.71
N PHE A 97 -7.51 -13.07 23.97
CA PHE A 97 -8.26 -14.32 23.94
C PHE A 97 -8.31 -14.91 22.52
N ARG A 98 -8.56 -16.21 22.42
CA ARG A 98 -8.98 -16.95 21.22
C ARG A 98 -10.28 -17.68 21.54
N ASP A 99 -11.01 -18.06 20.49
CA ASP A 99 -12.18 -18.93 20.57
C ASP A 99 -13.24 -18.47 21.59
N ILE A 100 -13.70 -17.22 21.46
CA ILE A 100 -14.70 -16.63 22.35
C ILE A 100 -16.09 -17.17 22.01
N GLY A 101 -16.59 -18.10 22.84
CA GLY A 101 -17.95 -18.61 22.82
C GLY A 101 -18.89 -17.78 23.72
N VAL A 102 -20.16 -17.68 23.31
CA VAL A 102 -21.21 -17.00 24.08
C VAL A 102 -22.38 -17.97 24.22
N PHE A 103 -22.75 -18.27 25.46
CA PHE A 103 -23.89 -19.11 25.81
C PHE A 103 -24.88 -18.28 26.63
N ILE A 104 -26.17 -18.40 26.31
CA ILE A 104 -27.24 -17.67 26.98
C ILE A 104 -28.23 -18.73 27.45
N ASP A 105 -28.35 -18.87 28.77
CA ASP A 105 -29.21 -19.84 29.43
C ASP A 105 -30.22 -19.15 30.36
N VAL A 106 -31.28 -19.87 30.73
CA VAL A 106 -32.29 -19.36 31.67
C VAL A 106 -31.73 -19.43 33.09
N SER A 107 -31.83 -18.32 33.85
CA SER A 107 -31.32 -18.26 35.22
C SER A 107 -32.02 -19.29 36.10
N SER A 108 -31.22 -20.15 36.75
CA SER A 108 -31.71 -21.20 37.65
C SER A 108 -31.02 -21.09 39.02
N GLY A 109 -31.80 -21.06 40.11
CA GLY A 109 -31.27 -21.01 41.49
C GLY A 109 -31.86 -19.90 42.37
N PRO A 110 -31.44 -19.82 43.65
CA PRO A 110 -31.95 -18.81 44.59
C PRO A 110 -31.52 -17.40 44.17
N GLY A 111 -32.50 -16.54 43.86
CA GLY A 111 -32.28 -15.19 43.34
C GLY A 111 -32.57 -15.00 41.85
N SER A 112 -33.01 -16.05 41.14
CA SER A 112 -33.39 -15.97 39.72
C SER A 112 -34.74 -15.27 39.55
N THR A 113 -34.80 -14.32 38.62
CA THR A 113 -36.08 -13.72 38.21
C THR A 113 -36.76 -14.57 37.13
N PRO A 114 -38.10 -14.54 36.99
CA PRO A 114 -38.82 -15.31 35.96
C PRO A 114 -38.41 -14.95 34.52
N GLU A 115 -37.86 -13.75 34.33
CA GLU A 115 -37.37 -13.21 33.05
C GLU A 115 -35.83 -13.15 33.03
N GLY A 116 -35.18 -13.83 33.99
CA GLY A 116 -33.75 -13.78 34.22
C GLY A 116 -32.96 -14.70 33.31
N LEU A 117 -31.89 -14.17 32.71
CA LEU A 117 -30.95 -14.89 31.88
C LEU A 117 -29.55 -14.87 32.50
N GLU A 118 -28.83 -15.95 32.26
CA GLU A 118 -27.42 -16.11 32.59
C GLU A 118 -26.61 -16.14 31.30
N VAL A 119 -25.60 -15.27 31.19
CA VAL A 119 -24.73 -15.19 30.01
C VAL A 119 -23.35 -15.71 30.38
N THR A 120 -22.90 -16.75 29.70
CA THR A 120 -21.58 -17.38 29.94
C THR A 120 -20.67 -17.16 28.74
N PHE A 121 -19.57 -16.44 28.96
CA PHE A 121 -18.48 -16.26 28.00
C PHE A 121 -17.40 -17.29 28.25
N GLN A 122 -17.25 -18.25 27.34
CA GLN A 122 -16.15 -19.20 27.38
C GLN A 122 -15.00 -18.65 26.53
N VAL A 123 -13.87 -18.34 27.16
CA VAL A 123 -12.70 -17.76 26.48
C VAL A 123 -11.46 -18.62 26.66
N LYS A 124 -10.57 -18.62 25.67
CA LYS A 124 -9.25 -19.24 25.79
C LYS A 124 -8.16 -18.18 25.76
N GLU A 125 -7.48 -17.97 26.89
CA GLU A 125 -6.38 -17.00 26.95
C GLU A 125 -5.22 -17.37 26.00
N LEU A 126 -4.66 -16.35 25.36
CA LEU A 126 -3.44 -16.47 24.57
C LEU A 126 -2.25 -16.83 25.44
N SER A 127 -1.35 -17.63 24.88
CA SER A 127 -0.04 -17.93 25.46
C SER A 127 0.73 -16.64 25.80
N ARG A 128 1.53 -16.69 26.87
CA ARG A 128 2.30 -15.54 27.37
C ARG A 128 3.25 -14.94 26.32
N ILE A 129 3.79 -15.79 25.46
CA ILE A 129 4.71 -15.43 24.39
C ILE A 129 4.19 -16.07 23.11
N VAL A 130 4.06 -15.27 22.06
CA VAL A 130 3.68 -15.69 20.72
C VAL A 130 4.79 -15.21 19.79
N GLY A 131 5.56 -16.16 19.26
CA GLY A 131 6.53 -15.90 18.21
C GLY A 131 5.89 -16.09 16.83
N GLY A 132 6.36 -15.34 15.85
CA GLY A 132 5.98 -15.49 14.46
C GLY A 132 7.11 -15.08 13.53
N ILE A 133 7.18 -15.72 12.38
CA ILE A 133 8.07 -15.32 11.29
C ILE A 133 7.17 -15.00 10.11
N ASN A 134 7.23 -13.75 9.65
CA ASN A 134 6.45 -13.26 8.52
C ASN A 134 7.42 -12.83 7.43
N THR A 135 7.13 -13.18 6.18
CA THR A 135 7.84 -12.61 5.03
C THR A 135 6.93 -11.58 4.40
N THR A 136 7.36 -10.32 4.36
CA THR A 136 6.62 -9.23 3.74
C THR A 136 7.37 -8.75 2.50
N VAL A 137 6.64 -8.42 1.43
CA VAL A 137 7.23 -7.80 0.25
C VAL A 137 6.69 -6.39 0.16
N SER A 138 7.57 -5.40 0.26
CA SER A 138 7.23 -3.97 0.26
C SER A 138 8.20 -3.20 -0.62
N GLU A 139 7.71 -2.28 -1.44
CA GLU A 139 8.54 -1.39 -2.28
C GLU A 139 9.60 -2.12 -3.15
N ASN A 140 9.23 -3.26 -3.75
CA ASN A 140 10.13 -4.17 -4.47
C ASN A 140 11.28 -4.74 -3.62
N GLU A 141 11.17 -4.66 -2.29
CA GLU A 141 12.04 -5.32 -1.34
C GLU A 141 11.31 -6.46 -0.61
N GLY A 142 11.96 -7.62 -0.51
CA GLY A 142 11.51 -8.73 0.32
C GLY A 142 12.16 -8.62 1.70
N ASN A 143 11.34 -8.55 2.74
CA ASN A 143 11.73 -8.42 4.13
C ASN A 143 11.31 -9.65 4.92
N LEU A 144 12.24 -10.25 5.64
CA LEU A 144 11.98 -11.28 6.63
C LEU A 144 11.79 -10.60 7.98
N VAL A 145 10.59 -10.71 8.57
CA VAL A 145 10.23 -10.14 9.86
C VAL A 145 10.10 -11.25 10.89
N VAL A 146 10.98 -11.25 11.88
CA VAL A 146 10.88 -12.11 13.06
C VAL A 146 10.28 -11.29 14.19
N GLY A 147 9.10 -11.70 14.65
CA GLY A 147 8.33 -11.00 15.67
C GLY A 147 8.09 -11.85 16.91
N MET A 148 8.22 -11.23 18.08
CA MET A 148 7.81 -11.81 19.36
C MET A 148 6.81 -10.87 20.02
N LYS A 149 5.62 -11.40 20.32
CA LYS A 149 4.53 -10.69 20.97
C LYS A 149 4.23 -11.31 22.33
N MET A 150 4.20 -10.48 23.35
CA MET A 150 3.76 -10.83 24.69
C MET A 150 2.42 -10.14 24.95
N PRO A 151 1.29 -10.80 24.68
CA PRO A 151 -0.01 -10.23 25.00
C PRO A 151 -0.26 -10.32 26.52
N ASN A 152 -0.97 -9.33 27.04
CA ASN A 152 -1.48 -9.28 28.40
C ASN A 152 -0.40 -9.41 29.50
N VAL A 153 0.67 -8.60 29.43
CA VAL A 153 1.83 -8.72 30.33
C VAL A 153 1.47 -8.50 31.80
N LEU A 154 0.66 -7.48 32.11
CA LEU A 154 0.25 -7.14 33.49
C LEU A 154 -1.17 -7.61 33.83
N GLY A 155 -1.78 -8.43 32.98
CA GLY A 155 -3.17 -8.88 33.14
C GLY A 155 -4.22 -7.83 32.77
N ARG A 156 -3.82 -6.68 32.21
CA ARG A 156 -4.72 -5.58 31.86
C ARG A 156 -4.76 -5.18 30.37
N GLY A 157 -4.45 -6.12 29.49
CA GLY A 157 -4.45 -5.90 28.04
C GLY A 157 -3.19 -5.19 27.51
N GLU A 158 -2.20 -4.93 28.38
CA GLU A 158 -0.89 -4.45 27.95
C GLU A 158 -0.18 -5.47 27.07
N ARG A 159 0.47 -4.98 26.02
CA ARG A 159 1.20 -5.80 25.06
C ARG A 159 2.61 -5.27 24.88
N VAL A 160 3.57 -6.19 24.83
CA VAL A 160 4.96 -5.89 24.46
C VAL A 160 5.28 -6.65 23.18
N GLN A 161 5.85 -5.97 22.20
CA GLN A 161 6.14 -6.50 20.88
C GLN A 161 7.58 -6.16 20.54
N ALA A 162 8.37 -7.17 20.17
CA ALA A 162 9.72 -7.02 19.66
C ALA A 162 9.75 -7.55 18.23
N GLU A 163 10.16 -6.73 17.28
CA GLU A 163 10.22 -7.09 15.87
C GLU A 163 11.61 -6.78 15.32
N TYR A 164 12.17 -7.74 14.59
CA TYR A 164 13.41 -7.60 13.85
C TYR A 164 13.15 -7.95 12.39
N SER A 165 13.34 -6.99 11.49
CA SER A 165 13.17 -7.19 10.06
C SER A 165 14.50 -7.04 9.34
N VAL A 166 14.79 -7.98 8.43
CA VAL A 166 15.96 -7.93 7.54
C VAL A 166 15.47 -8.00 6.10
N GLY A 167 15.85 -7.02 5.29
CA GLY A 167 15.55 -6.97 3.87
C GLY A 167 16.73 -7.40 3.01
N TYR A 168 16.43 -7.86 1.79
CA TYR A 168 17.47 -8.32 0.88
C TYR A 168 18.42 -7.20 0.42
N ARG A 169 18.01 -5.91 0.48
CA ARG A 169 18.87 -4.75 0.12
C ARG A 169 19.64 -4.21 1.31
N SER A 170 19.95 -5.06 2.28
CA SER A 170 20.64 -4.67 3.52
C SER A 170 19.85 -3.69 4.39
N THR A 171 18.52 -3.62 4.22
CA THR A 171 17.66 -2.91 5.16
C THR A 171 17.57 -3.72 6.46
N SER A 172 17.66 -3.07 7.61
CA SER A 172 17.54 -3.74 8.90
C SER A 172 16.80 -2.84 9.87
N ASN A 173 15.67 -3.33 10.38
CA ASN A 173 14.89 -2.62 11.36
C ASN A 173 14.73 -3.46 12.62
N PHE A 174 14.91 -2.83 13.75
CA PHE A 174 14.65 -3.37 15.07
C PHE A 174 13.67 -2.44 15.75
N SER A 175 12.61 -2.99 16.34
CA SER A 175 11.66 -2.22 17.14
C SER A 175 11.23 -3.00 18.36
N LEU A 176 11.16 -2.30 19.50
CA LEU A 176 10.59 -2.78 20.74
C LEU A 176 9.48 -1.81 21.14
N THR A 177 8.24 -2.29 21.15
CA THR A 177 7.04 -1.48 21.41
C THR A 177 6.27 -2.03 22.59
N ALA A 178 6.04 -1.19 23.59
CA ALA A 178 5.14 -1.45 24.70
C ALA A 178 3.87 -0.61 24.53
N THR A 179 2.70 -1.25 24.57
CA THR A 179 1.42 -0.57 24.41
C THR A 179 0.47 -0.89 25.55
N LYS A 180 -0.18 0.14 26.06
CA LYS A 180 -1.20 0.08 27.10
C LYS A 180 -2.52 0.71 26.61
N PRO A 181 -3.56 -0.11 26.35
CA PRO A 181 -4.89 0.39 26.04
C PRO A 181 -5.64 0.80 27.32
N PHE A 182 -6.47 1.84 27.23
CA PHE A 182 -7.37 2.27 28.31
C PHE A 182 -8.83 2.28 27.80
N PRO A 183 -9.48 1.11 27.68
CA PRO A 183 -10.81 1.02 27.06
C PRO A 183 -11.93 1.70 27.86
N HIS A 184 -11.73 1.93 29.16
CA HIS A 184 -12.72 2.49 30.09
C HIS A 184 -12.89 4.01 30.02
N LYS A 185 -11.96 4.71 29.38
CA LYS A 185 -11.99 6.17 29.31
C LYS A 185 -12.77 6.60 28.07
N PRO A 186 -13.42 7.78 28.10
CA PRO A 186 -13.94 8.37 26.86
C PRO A 186 -12.79 8.44 25.84
N LEU A 187 -13.12 8.20 24.57
CA LEU A 187 -12.18 8.21 23.43
C LEU A 187 -11.25 6.97 23.31
N VAL A 188 -11.37 5.98 24.21
CA VAL A 188 -10.63 4.69 24.16
C VAL A 188 -9.12 4.88 23.90
N PRO A 189 -8.41 5.70 24.72
CA PRO A 189 -7.03 6.05 24.42
C PRO A 189 -6.09 4.85 24.53
N VAL A 190 -5.11 4.80 23.63
CA VAL A 190 -4.05 3.79 23.58
C VAL A 190 -2.72 4.52 23.65
N VAL A 191 -1.93 4.21 24.68
CA VAL A 191 -0.59 4.78 24.85
C VAL A 191 0.43 3.74 24.42
N SER A 192 1.33 4.11 23.53
CA SER A 192 2.43 3.26 23.10
C SER A 192 3.76 3.98 23.31
N ALA A 193 4.77 3.23 23.74
CA ALA A 193 6.15 3.67 23.80
C ALA A 193 6.99 2.67 23.01
N SER A 194 7.80 3.18 22.11
CA SER A 194 8.62 2.35 21.23
C SER A 194 10.05 2.87 21.18
N VAL A 195 10.99 1.93 21.12
CA VAL A 195 12.41 2.18 20.86
C VAL A 195 12.74 1.44 19.59
N TYR A 196 13.34 2.13 18.62
CA TYR A 196 13.62 1.56 17.33
C TYR A 196 15.00 1.94 16.82
N GLN A 197 15.53 1.08 15.95
CA GLN A 197 16.67 1.35 15.09
C GLN A 197 16.30 0.93 13.68
N GLN A 198 16.43 1.82 12.72
CA GLN A 198 16.11 1.56 11.31
C GLN A 198 17.31 1.91 10.44
N ASN A 199 17.74 0.96 9.62
CA ASN A 199 18.80 1.15 8.64
C ASN A 199 18.20 0.98 7.24
N HIS A 200 18.22 2.06 6.47
CA HIS A 200 17.65 2.11 5.13
C HIS A 200 18.65 2.67 4.11
N GLU A 201 18.78 1.99 2.98
CA GLU A 201 19.62 2.41 1.87
C GLU A 201 18.76 3.00 0.75
N TYR A 202 19.13 4.17 0.23
CA TYR A 202 18.42 4.85 -0.87
C TYR A 202 19.34 5.04 -2.07
N PRO A 203 19.52 4.01 -2.93
CA PRO A 203 20.43 4.06 -4.07
C PRO A 203 20.16 5.20 -5.06
N TRP A 204 18.87 5.54 -5.28
CA TRP A 204 18.46 6.60 -6.20
C TRP A 204 18.77 8.03 -5.72
N SER A 205 19.00 8.19 -4.41
CA SER A 205 19.41 9.46 -3.81
C SER A 205 20.87 9.44 -3.34
N GLY A 206 21.54 8.29 -3.36
CA GLY A 206 22.97 8.15 -3.10
C GLY A 206 23.38 8.15 -1.62
N TYR A 207 22.44 7.93 -0.70
CA TYR A 207 22.70 7.93 0.74
C TYR A 207 22.08 6.75 1.47
N ARG A 208 22.59 6.47 2.68
CA ARG A 208 22.07 5.50 3.66
C ARG A 208 21.71 6.24 4.94
N LEU A 209 20.57 5.92 5.52
CA LEU A 209 20.10 6.44 6.80
C LEU A 209 20.17 5.37 7.87
N LEU A 210 20.73 5.73 9.00
CA LEU A 210 20.63 4.98 10.24
C LEU A 210 19.91 5.82 11.28
N ASP A 211 18.64 5.53 11.50
CA ASP A 211 17.78 6.21 12.46
C ASP A 211 17.71 5.41 13.75
N ARG A 212 17.97 6.07 14.89
CA ARG A 212 17.81 5.49 16.24
C ARG A 212 16.93 6.42 17.04
N GLY A 213 15.80 5.93 17.52
CA GLY A 213 14.83 6.81 18.15
C GLY A 213 13.96 6.17 19.20
N VAL A 214 13.32 7.05 19.94
CA VAL A 214 12.24 6.76 20.87
C VAL A 214 10.99 7.46 20.37
N LEU A 215 9.89 6.72 20.26
CA LEU A 215 8.60 7.22 19.82
C LEU A 215 7.55 6.95 20.90
N LEU A 216 6.92 8.01 21.38
CA LEU A 216 5.76 7.99 22.25
C LEU A 216 4.52 8.32 21.42
N ASP A 217 3.52 7.45 21.42
CA ASP A 217 2.30 7.57 20.63
C ASP A 217 1.07 7.52 21.55
N LEU A 218 0.17 8.49 21.39
CA LEU A 218 -1.13 8.55 22.03
C LEU A 218 -2.19 8.52 20.94
N ALA A 219 -2.86 7.38 20.78
CA ALA A 219 -3.96 7.22 19.86
C ALA A 219 -5.30 7.30 20.58
N PHE A 220 -6.27 8.06 20.05
CA PHE A 220 -7.62 8.14 20.60
C PHE A 220 -8.64 8.37 19.48
N ASN A 221 -9.88 7.93 19.71
CA ASN A 221 -10.94 8.01 18.72
C ASN A 221 -11.99 9.01 19.19
N THR A 222 -12.20 10.10 18.44
CA THR A 222 -13.25 11.10 18.72
C THR A 222 -14.62 10.63 18.24
N SER A 223 -14.63 9.88 17.14
CA SER A 223 -15.80 9.29 16.49
C SER A 223 -15.42 7.88 16.02
N PRO A 224 -16.38 6.96 15.80
CA PRO A 224 -16.10 5.66 15.18
C PRO A 224 -15.33 5.77 13.86
N ALA A 225 -15.51 6.87 13.13
CA ALA A 225 -14.83 7.15 11.87
C ALA A 225 -13.54 7.97 12.03
N THR A 226 -13.37 8.70 13.15
CA THR A 226 -12.27 9.67 13.31
C THR A 226 -11.29 9.22 14.39
N LYS A 227 -10.07 8.89 13.94
CA LYS A 227 -8.94 8.50 14.78
C LYS A 227 -7.88 9.59 14.79
N HIS A 228 -7.39 9.91 15.97
CA HIS A 228 -6.29 10.83 16.19
C HIS A 228 -5.09 10.07 16.75
N ASN A 229 -3.91 10.41 16.28
CA ASN A 229 -2.62 9.91 16.77
C ASN A 229 -1.71 11.11 17.03
N LEU A 230 -1.37 11.32 18.30
CA LEU A 230 -0.39 12.31 18.72
C LEU A 230 0.91 11.59 19.06
N GLN A 231 1.96 11.90 18.31
CA GLN A 231 3.25 11.25 18.36
C GLN A 231 4.32 12.25 18.73
N TRP A 232 5.15 11.91 19.72
CA TRP A 232 6.40 12.57 19.97
C TRP A 232 7.54 11.61 19.67
N GLU A 233 8.48 12.04 18.86
CA GLU A 233 9.59 11.24 18.38
C GLU A 233 10.90 11.99 18.62
N GLY A 234 11.79 11.38 19.39
CA GLY A 234 13.16 11.83 19.58
C GLY A 234 14.10 10.86 18.88
N MET A 235 14.79 11.32 17.84
CA MET A 235 15.67 10.48 17.04
C MET A 235 17.07 11.09 16.86
N VAL A 236 18.06 10.22 16.72
CA VAL A 236 19.38 10.52 16.17
C VAL A 236 19.48 9.81 14.83
N ARG A 237 19.62 10.60 13.77
CA ARG A 237 19.73 10.17 12.39
C ARG A 237 21.16 10.33 11.93
N ASP A 238 21.79 9.27 11.47
CA ASP A 238 23.10 9.33 10.83
C ASP A 238 22.96 9.12 9.32
N THR A 239 23.24 10.17 8.56
CA THR A 239 23.19 10.15 7.10
C THR A 239 24.58 9.90 6.55
N SER A 240 24.78 8.73 5.94
CA SER A 240 26.06 8.34 5.32
C SER A 240 25.94 8.26 3.81
N VAL A 241 27.03 8.56 3.12
CA VAL A 241 27.08 8.59 1.65
C VAL A 241 27.42 7.19 1.12
N LEU A 242 26.78 6.76 0.04
CA LEU A 242 27.01 5.43 -0.54
C LEU A 242 28.30 5.34 -1.36
N SER A 243 28.63 6.39 -2.12
CA SER A 243 29.81 6.43 -3.00
C SER A 243 30.56 7.77 -2.90
N LYS A 244 31.87 7.75 -3.17
CA LYS A 244 32.69 8.97 -3.28
C LYS A 244 32.27 9.86 -4.46
N THR A 245 31.58 9.30 -5.46
CA THR A 245 31.05 10.00 -6.63
C THR A 245 29.69 10.65 -6.40
N THR A 246 29.13 10.55 -5.19
CA THR A 246 27.82 11.13 -4.88
C THR A 246 27.88 12.65 -4.95
N SER A 247 26.79 13.27 -5.42
CA SER A 247 26.67 14.72 -5.59
C SER A 247 27.04 15.48 -4.32
N PHE A 248 27.61 16.67 -4.50
CA PHE A 248 28.03 17.52 -3.38
C PHE A 248 26.87 17.81 -2.43
N LYS A 249 25.66 18.05 -2.96
CA LYS A 249 24.46 18.35 -2.17
C LYS A 249 24.07 17.23 -1.21
N VAL A 250 24.22 15.97 -1.61
CA VAL A 250 23.96 14.81 -0.73
C VAL A 250 25.07 14.68 0.33
N ARG A 251 26.31 14.97 -0.04
CA ARG A 251 27.46 14.95 0.88
C ARG A 251 27.39 16.06 1.92
N GLU A 252 26.87 17.23 1.56
CA GLU A 252 26.65 18.35 2.48
C GLU A 252 25.62 17.99 3.56
N SER A 253 24.54 17.28 3.18
CA SER A 253 23.53 16.76 4.12
C SER A 253 23.97 15.53 4.92
N SER A 254 25.23 15.10 4.81
CA SER A 254 25.73 13.91 5.48
C SER A 254 26.24 14.22 6.89
N GLY A 255 26.04 13.29 7.81
CA GLY A 255 26.45 13.39 9.20
C GLY A 255 25.34 13.04 10.19
N PRO A 256 25.70 12.97 11.48
CA PRO A 256 24.77 12.71 12.56
C PRO A 256 23.97 13.96 12.91
N GLN A 257 22.66 13.79 13.05
CA GLN A 257 21.72 14.84 13.38
C GLN A 257 20.74 14.35 14.44
N MET A 258 20.45 15.22 15.40
CA MET A 258 19.38 14.97 16.37
C MET A 258 18.13 15.72 15.91
N LYS A 259 16.98 15.05 15.97
CA LYS A 259 15.68 15.59 15.58
C LYS A 259 14.65 15.25 16.65
N SER A 260 13.94 16.26 17.14
CA SER A 260 12.73 16.06 17.94
C SER A 260 11.52 16.52 17.15
N ILE A 261 10.51 15.65 17.08
CA ILE A 261 9.37 15.76 16.21
C ILE A 261 8.10 15.60 17.04
N LEU A 262 7.15 16.52 16.85
CA LEU A 262 5.77 16.36 17.28
C LEU A 262 4.89 16.17 16.04
N ARG A 263 4.26 15.01 15.93
CA ARG A 263 3.41 14.65 14.79
C ARG A 263 1.97 14.44 15.26
N HIS A 264 1.03 15.06 14.56
CA HIS A 264 -0.39 14.86 14.74
C HIS A 264 -0.99 14.30 13.46
N ILE A 265 -1.52 13.07 13.56
CA ILE A 265 -2.16 12.37 12.45
C ILE A 265 -3.64 12.26 12.76
N VAL A 266 -4.48 12.82 11.89
CA VAL A 266 -5.93 12.70 11.96
C VAL A 266 -6.38 11.87 10.76
N SER A 267 -7.06 10.76 11.02
CA SER A 267 -7.58 9.87 9.99
C SER A 267 -9.10 9.78 10.12
N VAL A 268 -9.81 10.12 9.06
CA VAL A 268 -11.26 10.02 8.95
C VAL A 268 -11.58 8.94 7.91
N ASP A 269 -12.14 7.82 8.36
CA ASP A 269 -12.48 6.67 7.51
C ASP A 269 -13.99 6.45 7.50
N HIS A 270 -14.61 6.69 6.34
CA HIS A 270 -16.01 6.44 6.04
C HIS A 270 -16.17 5.35 4.97
N ARG A 271 -15.12 4.56 4.70
CA ARG A 271 -15.19 3.45 3.76
C ARG A 271 -16.02 2.31 4.34
N ASP A 272 -16.69 1.59 3.46
CA ASP A 272 -17.42 0.36 3.78
C ASP A 272 -16.47 -0.78 4.20
N GLU A 273 -15.37 -0.95 3.47
CA GLU A 273 -14.34 -1.93 3.74
C GLU A 273 -12.94 -1.30 3.68
N ALA A 274 -12.02 -1.78 4.53
CA ALA A 274 -10.67 -1.21 4.62
C ALA A 274 -9.74 -1.64 3.47
N ILE A 275 -9.91 -2.86 2.94
CA ILE A 275 -9.01 -3.46 1.95
C ILE A 275 -9.51 -3.20 0.53
N PHE A 276 -10.78 -3.52 0.26
CA PHE A 276 -11.40 -3.36 -1.05
C PHE A 276 -12.67 -2.51 -0.98
N PRO A 277 -12.53 -1.21 -0.65
CA PRO A 277 -13.68 -0.34 -0.49
C PRO A 277 -14.49 -0.28 -1.78
N THR A 278 -15.81 -0.43 -1.68
CA THR A 278 -16.72 -0.22 -2.82
C THR A 278 -17.32 1.17 -2.80
N ARG A 279 -17.46 1.77 -1.62
CA ARG A 279 -18.05 3.08 -1.40
C ARG A 279 -17.41 3.82 -0.22
N GLY A 280 -17.46 5.14 -0.27
CA GLY A 280 -17.07 6.00 0.84
C GLY A 280 -15.69 6.62 0.67
N THR A 281 -15.30 7.40 1.67
CA THR A 281 -14.14 8.29 1.60
C THR A 281 -13.19 8.01 2.75
N TRP A 282 -11.90 8.17 2.50
CA TRP A 282 -10.86 8.14 3.53
C TRP A 282 -9.96 9.36 3.36
N VAL A 283 -9.73 10.09 4.44
CA VAL A 283 -8.86 11.26 4.47
C VAL A 283 -7.93 11.14 5.65
N GLN A 284 -6.63 11.35 5.41
CA GLN A 284 -5.60 11.41 6.43
C GLN A 284 -4.85 12.72 6.32
N PHE A 285 -4.84 13.47 7.40
CA PHE A 285 -4.10 14.70 7.56
C PHE A 285 -2.96 14.47 8.56
N THR A 286 -1.73 14.72 8.14
CA THR A 286 -0.53 14.57 8.97
C THR A 286 0.17 15.92 9.07
N SER A 287 0.32 16.43 10.29
CA SER A 287 1.12 17.62 10.58
C SER A 287 2.30 17.22 11.45
N GLU A 288 3.50 17.52 11.00
CA GLU A 288 4.77 17.22 11.65
C GLU A 288 5.52 18.53 11.93
N LEU A 289 5.76 18.80 13.20
CA LEU A 289 6.56 19.93 13.66
C LEU A 289 7.88 19.40 14.23
N ALA A 290 8.97 19.68 13.52
CA ALA A 290 10.33 19.41 13.96
C ALA A 290 10.98 20.69 14.52
N GLY A 291 11.80 20.56 15.57
CA GLY A 291 12.55 21.69 16.13
C GLY A 291 12.28 21.98 17.62
N LEU A 292 11.60 21.08 18.33
CA LEU A 292 11.49 21.13 19.80
C LEU A 292 12.81 20.76 20.52
N GLY A 293 13.84 20.44 19.73
CA GLY A 293 15.19 20.07 20.13
C GLY A 293 15.92 19.45 18.94
N GLY A 294 17.23 19.67 18.84
CA GLY A 294 18.05 19.19 17.72
C GLY A 294 18.50 20.29 16.75
N GLY A 295 19.15 19.88 15.66
CA GLY A 295 19.84 20.79 14.72
C GLY A 295 19.01 21.26 13.52
N VAL A 296 17.76 20.80 13.39
CA VAL A 296 16.89 21.04 12.23
C VAL A 296 15.49 21.40 12.73
N ALA A 297 14.87 22.45 12.16
CA ALA A 297 13.48 22.81 12.46
C ALA A 297 12.67 23.06 11.19
N HIS A 298 11.53 22.37 11.08
CA HIS A 298 10.62 22.51 9.95
C HIS A 298 9.19 22.13 10.32
N LEU A 299 8.24 22.67 9.56
CA LEU A 299 6.84 22.27 9.59
C LEU A 299 6.52 21.51 8.30
N LYS A 300 6.13 20.26 8.43
CA LYS A 300 5.77 19.40 7.32
C LYS A 300 4.30 19.02 7.43
N THR A 301 3.52 19.32 6.40
CA THR A 301 2.10 18.97 6.33
C THR A 301 1.88 18.07 5.13
N ASP A 302 1.16 16.98 5.33
CA ASP A 302 0.82 16.00 4.31
C ASP A 302 -0.68 15.65 4.41
N VAL A 303 -1.33 15.52 3.26
CA VAL A 303 -2.74 15.19 3.14
C VAL A 303 -2.89 14.07 2.12
N HIS A 304 -3.49 12.96 2.54
CA HIS A 304 -3.93 11.88 1.68
C HIS A 304 -5.45 11.82 1.67
N ALA A 305 -6.04 11.66 0.49
CA ALA A 305 -7.48 11.53 0.32
C ALA A 305 -7.80 10.45 -0.70
N GLN A 306 -8.86 9.71 -0.43
CA GLN A 306 -9.39 8.66 -1.29
C GLN A 306 -10.92 8.76 -1.29
N ALA A 307 -11.52 8.64 -2.47
CA ALA A 307 -12.96 8.54 -2.62
C ALA A 307 -13.31 7.37 -3.54
N ASN A 308 -14.22 6.50 -3.11
CA ASN A 308 -14.60 5.29 -3.82
C ASN A 308 -16.09 5.35 -4.19
N PHE A 309 -16.39 5.04 -5.44
CA PHE A 309 -17.74 5.06 -6.01
C PHE A 309 -17.97 3.80 -6.84
N THR A 310 -19.09 3.14 -6.63
CA THR A 310 -19.53 2.02 -7.46
C THR A 310 -20.19 2.57 -8.72
N ILE A 311 -19.61 2.34 -9.92
CA ILE A 311 -20.22 2.78 -11.19
C ILE A 311 -21.24 1.75 -11.67
N MET A 312 -20.84 0.48 -11.66
CA MET A 312 -21.64 -0.67 -12.10
C MET A 312 -21.48 -1.81 -11.10
N ASP A 313 -22.31 -2.85 -11.21
CA ASP A 313 -22.15 -4.05 -10.40
C ASP A 313 -20.72 -4.60 -10.48
N ALA A 314 -20.05 -4.64 -9.33
CA ALA A 314 -18.65 -5.05 -9.14
C ALA A 314 -17.57 -4.14 -9.77
N VAL A 315 -17.91 -3.02 -10.41
CA VAL A 315 -16.92 -2.04 -10.93
C VAL A 315 -16.86 -0.82 -10.02
N VAL A 316 -15.68 -0.56 -9.45
CA VAL A 316 -15.43 0.53 -8.50
C VAL A 316 -14.45 1.53 -9.11
N LEU A 317 -14.87 2.79 -9.18
CA LEU A 317 -14.00 3.93 -9.45
C LEU A 317 -13.47 4.47 -8.13
N GLN A 318 -12.15 4.58 -8.03
CA GLN A 318 -11.46 5.18 -6.91
C GLN A 318 -10.66 6.39 -7.39
N LEU A 319 -10.94 7.54 -6.81
CA LEU A 319 -10.11 8.73 -6.94
C LEU A 319 -9.16 8.80 -5.73
N SER A 320 -7.87 8.99 -5.98
CA SER A 320 -6.85 9.18 -4.96
C SER A 320 -6.13 10.52 -5.16
N GLY A 321 -5.73 11.14 -4.06
CA GLY A 321 -5.01 12.40 -4.03
C GLY A 321 -4.05 12.43 -2.84
N ALA A 322 -2.88 12.99 -3.06
CA ALA A 322 -1.86 13.24 -2.05
C ALA A 322 -1.25 14.62 -2.29
N ALA A 323 -1.04 15.41 -1.25
CA ALA A 323 -0.37 16.69 -1.35
C ALA A 323 0.38 17.00 -0.07
N GLY A 324 1.55 17.62 -0.19
CA GLY A 324 2.33 17.99 0.98
C GLY A 324 3.20 19.20 0.76
N VAL A 325 3.43 19.92 1.86
CA VAL A 325 4.23 21.14 1.93
C VAL A 325 5.17 21.05 3.13
N LEU A 326 6.43 21.36 2.87
CA LEU A 326 7.51 21.42 3.85
C LEU A 326 7.96 22.88 3.94
N HIS A 327 7.62 23.51 5.06
CA HIS A 327 8.07 24.85 5.39
C HIS A 327 9.31 24.76 6.27
N ASP A 328 10.37 25.40 5.80
CA ASP A 328 11.69 25.42 6.43
C ASP A 328 11.74 26.58 7.44
N MET A 329 12.08 26.28 8.70
CA MET A 329 12.22 27.28 9.76
C MET A 329 13.68 27.47 10.16
N PHE A 330 14.41 26.37 10.32
CA PHE A 330 15.83 26.34 10.70
C PHE A 330 16.53 25.19 9.97
N GLY A 331 16.56 25.28 8.64
CA GLY A 331 17.14 24.29 7.76
C GLY A 331 16.24 23.08 7.53
N THR A 332 16.38 22.47 6.35
CA THR A 332 15.81 21.16 6.01
C THR A 332 16.86 20.33 5.32
N GLU A 333 16.89 19.04 5.63
CA GLU A 333 17.86 18.12 5.07
C GLU A 333 17.24 17.25 3.99
N LEU A 334 18.08 16.68 3.13
CA LEU A 334 17.63 15.82 2.03
C LEU A 334 16.67 14.70 2.47
N PRO A 335 16.89 14.01 3.60
CA PRO A 335 15.98 12.98 4.10
C PRO A 335 14.58 13.48 4.48
N ASP A 336 14.43 14.77 4.80
CA ASP A 336 13.15 15.35 5.22
C ASP A 336 12.28 15.80 4.03
N HIS A 337 12.88 15.97 2.85
CA HIS A 337 12.18 16.33 1.62
C HIS A 337 11.15 15.27 1.18
N PHE A 338 10.21 15.69 0.34
CA PHE A 338 9.29 14.78 -0.34
C PHE A 338 9.93 14.18 -1.59
N TYR A 339 9.56 12.95 -1.89
CA TYR A 339 10.01 12.23 -3.08
C TYR A 339 8.81 11.60 -3.78
N LEU A 340 8.81 11.64 -5.12
CA LEU A 340 7.78 11.05 -5.95
C LEU A 340 8.38 10.05 -6.95
N GLY A 341 7.58 9.05 -7.31
CA GLY A 341 7.98 7.96 -8.21
C GLY A 341 8.12 6.64 -7.45
N GLY A 342 7.70 5.55 -8.10
CA GLY A 342 7.63 4.22 -7.49
C GLY A 342 6.27 3.55 -7.61
N PRO A 343 6.13 2.31 -7.12
CA PRO A 343 4.87 1.57 -7.20
C PRO A 343 3.77 2.13 -6.30
N THR A 344 4.12 2.86 -5.24
CA THR A 344 3.18 3.37 -4.22
C THR A 344 2.71 4.80 -4.49
N THR A 345 3.52 5.63 -5.16
CA THR A 345 3.20 7.04 -5.44
C THR A 345 2.80 7.23 -6.89
N LEU A 346 3.76 7.42 -7.80
CA LEU A 346 3.55 7.59 -9.23
C LEU A 346 4.08 6.37 -10.00
N ARG A 347 3.17 5.43 -10.29
CA ARG A 347 3.48 4.22 -11.06
C ARG A 347 3.91 4.61 -12.49
N GLY A 348 4.90 3.89 -13.02
CA GLY A 348 5.52 4.15 -14.32
C GLY A 348 6.83 4.93 -14.23
N PHE A 349 7.09 5.61 -13.11
CA PHE A 349 8.37 6.27 -12.84
C PHE A 349 9.26 5.40 -11.96
N GLN A 350 10.59 5.58 -12.09
CA GLN A 350 11.54 4.98 -11.16
C GLN A 350 11.28 5.48 -9.73
N GLN A 351 11.63 4.66 -8.74
CA GLN A 351 11.53 5.04 -7.32
C GLN A 351 12.28 6.36 -7.09
N ARG A 352 11.60 7.36 -6.52
CA ARG A 352 12.13 8.73 -6.33
C ARG A 352 12.60 9.45 -7.61
N GLY A 353 12.21 8.96 -8.79
CA GLY A 353 12.68 9.48 -10.08
C GLY A 353 11.98 10.75 -10.56
N VAL A 354 10.94 11.24 -9.86
CA VAL A 354 10.23 12.47 -10.24
C VAL A 354 10.75 13.65 -9.43
N GLY A 355 11.15 14.73 -10.11
CA GLY A 355 11.56 15.99 -9.50
C GLY A 355 13.04 16.34 -9.68
N PRO A 356 13.63 17.18 -8.82
CA PRO A 356 14.96 17.72 -9.02
C PRO A 356 16.06 16.69 -8.69
N HIS A 357 17.03 16.59 -9.60
CA HIS A 357 18.19 15.73 -9.49
C HIS A 357 19.49 16.55 -9.51
N SER A 358 20.51 16.10 -8.77
CA SER A 358 21.87 16.63 -8.82
C SER A 358 22.81 15.48 -9.13
N ASP A 359 23.57 15.57 -10.21
CA ASP A 359 24.49 14.52 -10.68
C ASP A 359 23.84 13.13 -10.78
N GLY A 360 22.60 13.10 -11.28
CA GLY A 360 21.81 11.86 -11.43
C GLY A 360 21.20 11.33 -10.13
N GLN A 361 21.39 11.99 -8.99
CA GLN A 361 20.81 11.60 -7.69
C GLN A 361 19.57 12.44 -7.37
N ALA A 362 18.49 11.80 -6.92
CA ALA A 362 17.25 12.46 -6.55
C ALA A 362 17.42 13.25 -5.25
N THR A 363 17.12 14.56 -5.30
CA THR A 363 17.30 15.49 -4.16
C THR A 363 16.00 15.84 -3.42
N GLY A 364 14.86 15.38 -3.95
CA GLY A 364 13.53 15.61 -3.38
C GLY A 364 13.05 17.06 -3.54
N GLY A 365 11.82 17.33 -3.09
CA GLY A 365 11.23 18.67 -3.14
C GLY A 365 10.55 19.05 -1.83
N LYS A 366 10.28 20.35 -1.66
CA LYS A 366 9.57 20.88 -0.49
C LYS A 366 8.06 20.89 -0.66
N MET A 367 7.56 20.83 -1.90
CA MET A 367 6.13 20.79 -2.17
C MET A 367 5.83 19.71 -3.19
N TYR A 368 4.75 18.97 -3.00
CA TYR A 368 4.32 17.98 -3.96
C TYR A 368 2.81 17.87 -4.02
N TRP A 369 2.31 17.41 -5.16
CA TRP A 369 0.97 16.86 -5.28
C TRP A 369 1.01 15.66 -6.22
N ALA A 370 0.17 14.67 -5.95
CA ALA A 370 -0.04 13.50 -6.78
C ALA A 370 -1.53 13.13 -6.74
N SER A 371 -2.06 12.64 -7.84
CA SER A 371 -3.42 12.16 -7.95
C SER A 371 -3.49 10.94 -8.85
N GLY A 372 -4.39 10.02 -8.52
CA GLY A 372 -4.62 8.80 -9.27
C GLY A 372 -6.10 8.58 -9.51
N LEU A 373 -6.45 8.21 -10.74
CA LEU A 373 -7.73 7.61 -11.07
C LEU A 373 -7.52 6.10 -11.16
N HIS A 374 -8.31 5.34 -10.42
CA HIS A 374 -8.24 3.88 -10.36
C HIS A 374 -9.61 3.29 -10.70
N ILE A 375 -9.62 2.27 -11.53
CA ILE A 375 -10.81 1.48 -11.85
C ILE A 375 -10.51 0.05 -11.45
N TYR A 376 -11.32 -0.48 -10.54
CA TYR A 376 -11.30 -1.88 -10.15
C TYR A 376 -12.47 -2.60 -10.78
N ALA A 377 -12.21 -3.68 -11.50
CA ALA A 377 -13.22 -4.50 -12.14
C ALA A 377 -13.00 -5.99 -11.78
N PRO A 378 -14.05 -6.83 -11.80
CA PRO A 378 -13.87 -8.26 -11.68
C PRO A 378 -13.09 -8.80 -12.89
N LEU A 379 -12.49 -9.98 -12.74
CA LEU A 379 -11.81 -10.63 -13.86
C LEU A 379 -12.81 -10.98 -14.98
N PRO A 380 -12.48 -10.72 -16.26
CA PRO A 380 -13.41 -10.88 -17.38
C PRO A 380 -13.84 -12.34 -17.63
N PHE A 381 -13.11 -13.32 -17.11
CA PHE A 381 -13.33 -14.75 -17.38
C PHE A 381 -14.12 -15.49 -16.28
N GLN A 382 -14.83 -14.78 -15.40
CA GLN A 382 -15.51 -15.40 -14.26
C GLN A 382 -17.03 -15.30 -14.36
N GLN A 383 -17.67 -16.44 -14.64
CA GLN A 383 -19.13 -16.56 -14.74
C GLN A 383 -19.82 -16.71 -13.37
N ASN A 384 -19.12 -17.15 -12.31
CA ASN A 384 -19.68 -17.32 -10.97
C ASN A 384 -18.97 -16.44 -9.92
N LYS A 385 -19.77 -15.68 -9.15
CA LYS A 385 -19.32 -14.73 -8.09
C LYS A 385 -18.85 -15.41 -6.80
N THR A 386 -18.84 -16.73 -6.74
CA THR A 386 -18.53 -17.52 -5.54
C THR A 386 -17.33 -18.43 -5.79
N GLY A 387 -16.15 -18.03 -5.30
CA GLY A 387 -14.91 -18.80 -5.41
C GLY A 387 -13.67 -17.94 -5.17
N LEU A 388 -12.46 -18.51 -5.29
CA LEU A 388 -11.19 -17.77 -5.17
C LEU A 388 -11.11 -16.56 -6.11
N GLY A 389 -11.87 -16.60 -7.20
CA GLY A 389 -12.01 -15.52 -8.16
C GLY A 389 -12.47 -14.18 -7.60
N SER A 390 -13.35 -14.19 -6.59
CA SER A 390 -13.85 -12.96 -5.97
C SER A 390 -12.76 -12.19 -5.19
N LEU A 391 -11.62 -12.84 -4.92
CA LEU A 391 -10.46 -12.23 -4.26
C LEU A 391 -9.56 -11.47 -5.24
N PHE A 392 -9.73 -11.68 -6.55
CA PHE A 392 -8.94 -11.03 -7.58
C PHE A 392 -9.75 -9.92 -8.26
N ARG A 393 -9.11 -8.78 -8.48
CA ARG A 393 -9.68 -7.65 -9.22
C ARG A 393 -8.69 -7.17 -10.26
N SER A 394 -9.17 -6.90 -11.46
CA SER A 394 -8.44 -6.14 -12.47
C SER A 394 -8.34 -4.68 -12.01
N HIS A 395 -7.17 -4.09 -12.14
CA HIS A 395 -6.90 -2.70 -11.76
C HIS A 395 -6.37 -1.92 -12.94
N PHE A 396 -7.13 -0.94 -13.40
CA PHE A 396 -6.69 0.07 -14.34
C PHE A 396 -6.39 1.36 -13.59
N PHE A 397 -5.31 2.06 -13.95
CA PHE A 397 -4.93 3.29 -13.26
C PHE A 397 -4.37 4.33 -14.22
N VAL A 398 -4.60 5.60 -13.88
CA VAL A 398 -3.96 6.77 -14.49
C VAL A 398 -3.46 7.64 -13.34
N ASN A 399 -2.17 7.96 -13.32
CA ASN A 399 -1.57 8.78 -12.27
C ASN A 399 -0.98 10.06 -12.86
N ALA A 400 -1.07 11.14 -12.12
CA ALA A 400 -0.43 12.41 -12.42
C ALA A 400 0.14 13.01 -11.13
N GLY A 401 1.24 13.75 -11.23
CA GLY A 401 1.79 14.44 -10.06
C GLY A 401 2.98 15.31 -10.39
N CYS A 402 3.35 16.15 -9.44
CA CYS A 402 4.44 17.10 -9.56
C CYS A 402 5.17 17.23 -8.22
N LEU A 403 6.49 17.38 -8.29
CA LEU A 403 7.36 17.67 -7.15
C LEU A 403 8.12 18.97 -7.44
N SER A 404 8.08 19.91 -6.51
CA SER A 404 8.66 21.25 -6.68
C SER A 404 9.54 21.67 -5.49
N MET A 405 10.53 22.50 -5.82
CA MET A 405 11.41 23.21 -4.88
C MET A 405 11.17 24.72 -5.03
N PRO A 406 10.52 25.38 -4.06
CA PRO A 406 10.37 26.84 -4.07
C PRO A 406 11.76 27.51 -4.13
N GLY A 407 11.96 28.43 -5.08
CA GLY A 407 13.24 29.09 -5.34
C GLY A 407 13.93 28.69 -6.64
N THR A 408 13.46 27.63 -7.33
CA THR A 408 13.88 27.34 -8.70
C THR A 408 12.85 27.91 -9.67
N THR A 409 13.10 29.10 -10.22
CA THR A 409 12.29 29.69 -11.31
C THR A 409 12.52 28.90 -12.60
N ARG A 410 11.98 27.69 -12.68
CA ARG A 410 11.81 26.97 -13.94
C ARG A 410 10.34 27.08 -14.33
N ARG A 411 10.10 27.52 -15.57
CA ARG A 411 8.77 27.50 -16.19
C ARG A 411 8.15 26.12 -15.92
N LEU A 412 6.92 26.11 -15.43
CA LEU A 412 6.07 24.92 -15.38
C LEU A 412 5.92 24.40 -16.81
N ASN A 413 6.86 23.58 -17.26
CA ASN A 413 6.63 22.71 -18.40
C ASN A 413 5.69 21.63 -17.89
N LEU A 414 4.39 21.89 -18.07
CA LEU A 414 3.34 20.91 -17.89
C LEU A 414 3.62 19.80 -18.91
N SER A 415 4.47 18.87 -18.49
CA SER A 415 4.85 17.73 -19.30
C SER A 415 3.73 16.72 -19.07
N VAL A 416 2.63 16.87 -19.81
CA VAL A 416 1.75 15.74 -20.09
C VAL A 416 2.59 14.81 -20.96
N ILE A 417 3.44 14.01 -20.31
CA ILE A 417 4.05 12.87 -20.95
C ILE A 417 2.95 11.84 -20.95
N LEU A 418 2.12 11.91 -22.00
CA LEU A 418 1.44 10.74 -22.49
C LEU A 418 2.59 9.77 -22.84
N VAL A 419 2.90 8.85 -21.94
CA VAL A 419 3.74 7.70 -22.27
C VAL A 419 2.90 6.86 -23.23
N LEU A 420 2.82 7.31 -24.48
CA LEU A 420 2.70 6.38 -25.59
C LEU A 420 3.98 5.58 -25.56
N GLN A 421 3.79 4.26 -25.51
CA GLN A 421 4.80 3.25 -25.29
C GLN A 421 6.06 3.50 -26.14
N PRO A 422 7.25 3.07 -25.69
CA PRO A 422 8.35 2.89 -26.63
C PRO A 422 7.85 1.98 -27.76
N MET A 423 8.10 2.37 -29.02
CA MET A 423 7.84 1.58 -30.22
C MET A 423 8.03 0.09 -29.93
N SER A 424 7.00 -0.72 -30.21
CA SER A 424 7.19 -2.16 -30.23
C SER A 424 8.23 -2.47 -31.33
N LEU A 425 9.08 -3.48 -31.12
CA LEU A 425 10.05 -3.93 -32.13
C LEU A 425 9.38 -4.23 -33.48
N GLU A 426 8.08 -4.54 -33.45
CA GLU A 426 7.23 -4.79 -34.61
C GLU A 426 6.96 -3.53 -35.44
N GLU A 427 6.81 -2.35 -34.83
CA GLU A 427 6.62 -1.08 -35.56
C GLU A 427 7.91 -0.66 -36.28
N ILE A 428 9.07 -0.83 -35.64
CA ILE A 428 10.38 -0.59 -36.25
C ILE A 428 10.63 -1.57 -37.39
N HIS A 429 10.27 -2.84 -37.21
CA HIS A 429 10.34 -3.86 -38.25
C HIS A 429 9.43 -3.49 -39.42
N THR A 430 8.17 -3.12 -39.19
CA THR A 430 7.20 -2.81 -40.25
C THR A 430 7.59 -1.58 -41.08
N VAL A 431 8.08 -0.52 -40.42
CA VAL A 431 8.55 0.70 -41.10
C VAL A 431 9.79 0.43 -41.95
N LEU A 432 10.71 -0.42 -41.48
CA LEU A 432 11.97 -0.69 -42.17
C LEU A 432 11.87 -1.82 -43.22
N THR A 433 10.97 -2.79 -43.04
CA THR A 433 10.64 -3.78 -44.07
C THR A 433 9.95 -3.10 -45.26
N ALA A 434 9.05 -2.14 -45.01
CA ALA A 434 8.39 -1.34 -46.03
C ALA A 434 9.36 -0.42 -46.81
N ALA A 435 10.35 0.15 -46.12
CA ALA A 435 11.38 1.01 -46.72
C ALA A 435 12.34 0.28 -47.67
N SER A 436 12.42 -1.05 -47.58
CA SER A 436 13.49 -1.83 -48.20
C SER A 436 13.12 -2.49 -49.53
N GLY A 437 11.84 -2.54 -49.91
CA GLY A 437 11.42 -3.33 -51.10
C GLY A 437 11.94 -4.77 -51.12
N GLY A 438 12.35 -5.32 -49.96
CA GLY A 438 13.05 -6.61 -49.82
C GLY A 438 14.57 -6.61 -50.06
N GLY A 439 15.20 -5.49 -50.46
CA GLY A 439 16.64 -5.40 -50.79
C GLY A 439 17.54 -4.61 -49.82
N GLY A 440 16.98 -3.64 -49.07
CA GLY A 440 17.72 -2.78 -48.14
C GLY A 440 17.73 -1.30 -48.57
N ALA A 441 18.38 -0.44 -47.80
CA ALA A 441 18.40 1.01 -48.07
C ALA A 441 19.71 1.47 -48.74
N LYS A 442 19.62 2.15 -49.88
CA LYS A 442 20.78 2.69 -50.62
C LYS A 442 21.50 3.78 -49.83
N TYR A 443 22.83 3.84 -49.95
CA TYR A 443 23.68 4.83 -49.28
C TYR A 443 23.19 6.28 -49.52
N ASP A 444 22.89 6.65 -50.77
CA ASP A 444 22.52 8.03 -51.13
C ASP A 444 21.21 8.47 -50.46
N VAL A 445 20.27 7.54 -50.30
CA VAL A 445 18.98 7.78 -49.66
C VAL A 445 19.17 8.00 -48.16
N VAL A 446 19.93 7.10 -47.52
CA VAL A 446 20.21 7.18 -46.08
C VAL A 446 21.02 8.43 -45.76
N TYR A 447 22.05 8.75 -46.55
CA TYR A 447 22.85 9.98 -46.38
C TYR A 447 21.98 11.24 -46.52
N LYS A 448 21.16 11.32 -47.57
CA LYS A 448 20.27 12.46 -47.80
C LYS A 448 19.32 12.67 -46.61
N TRP A 449 18.77 11.59 -46.05
CA TRP A 449 17.92 11.65 -44.86
C TRP A 449 18.66 12.21 -43.64
N PHE A 450 19.86 11.69 -43.33
CA PHE A 450 20.63 12.18 -42.18
C PHE A 450 21.10 13.63 -42.35
N ALA A 451 21.35 14.08 -43.58
CA ALA A 451 21.66 15.47 -43.89
C ALA A 451 20.43 16.39 -43.75
N GLU A 452 19.27 15.99 -44.29
CA GLU A 452 18.02 16.76 -44.16
C GLU A 452 17.50 16.83 -42.72
N CYS A 453 17.76 15.80 -41.91
CA CYS A 453 17.47 15.81 -40.48
C CYS A 453 18.38 16.76 -39.68
N GLY A 454 19.40 17.37 -40.31
CA GLY A 454 20.42 18.16 -39.63
C GLY A 454 21.15 17.33 -38.57
N ILE A 455 21.34 16.03 -38.83
CA ILE A 455 22.17 15.16 -38.00
C ILE A 455 23.62 15.22 -38.48
N ILE A 456 23.81 15.27 -39.81
CA ILE A 456 25.08 15.59 -40.45
C ILE A 456 25.11 17.10 -40.69
N ASP A 457 25.32 17.88 -39.64
CA ASP A 457 25.33 19.36 -39.67
C ASP A 457 26.67 19.97 -39.23
N GLY A 458 27.68 19.14 -38.97
CA GLY A 458 29.00 19.56 -38.46
C GLY A 458 29.00 20.02 -36.98
N GLN A 459 27.85 19.98 -36.30
CA GLN A 459 27.74 20.25 -34.85
C GLN A 459 27.44 18.97 -34.06
N LEU A 460 26.52 18.13 -34.55
CA LEU A 460 26.19 16.84 -33.95
C LEU A 460 27.08 15.71 -34.46
N ILE A 461 27.23 15.60 -35.78
CA ILE A 461 28.04 14.57 -36.45
C ILE A 461 28.68 15.20 -37.70
N ASP A 462 30.00 15.01 -37.83
CA ASP A 462 30.75 15.41 -39.02
C ASP A 462 30.55 14.41 -40.18
N GLU A 463 30.60 14.90 -41.41
CA GLU A 463 30.45 14.08 -42.62
C GLU A 463 31.48 12.95 -42.69
N GLU A 464 32.73 13.22 -42.33
CA GLU A 464 33.81 12.24 -42.26
C GLU A 464 33.54 11.13 -41.21
N LEU A 465 32.90 11.50 -40.09
CA LEU A 465 32.53 10.54 -39.05
C LEU A 465 31.37 9.66 -39.49
N TYR A 466 30.40 10.21 -40.22
CA TYR A 466 29.31 9.46 -40.82
C TYR A 466 29.83 8.46 -41.85
N GLU A 467 30.65 8.89 -42.81
CA GLU A 467 31.22 8.02 -43.84
C GLU A 467 32.05 6.89 -43.24
N ARG A 468 32.92 7.20 -42.28
CA ARG A 468 33.75 6.19 -41.60
C ARG A 468 32.89 5.17 -40.84
N SER A 469 31.80 5.61 -40.23
CA SER A 469 30.87 4.73 -39.51
C SER A 469 30.06 3.86 -40.46
N TYR A 470 29.67 4.40 -41.62
CA TYR A 470 28.96 3.66 -42.66
C TYR A 470 29.84 2.57 -43.28
N VAL A 471 31.05 2.93 -43.75
CA VAL A 471 31.98 1.98 -44.38
C VAL A 471 32.39 0.86 -43.42
N ARG A 472 32.44 1.14 -42.12
CA ARG A 472 32.70 0.13 -41.09
C ARG A 472 31.62 -0.95 -41.02
N ILE A 473 30.38 -0.62 -41.35
CA ILE A 473 29.22 -1.52 -41.25
C ILE A 473 28.93 -2.17 -42.60
N ASN A 474 29.09 -1.43 -43.70
CA ASN A 474 28.92 -1.93 -45.05
C ASN A 474 30.09 -1.47 -45.95
N PRO A 475 31.20 -2.25 -45.99
CA PRO A 475 32.42 -1.89 -46.72
C PRO A 475 32.23 -1.72 -48.23
N ASN A 476 31.25 -2.44 -48.81
CA ASN A 476 30.98 -2.44 -50.25
C ASN A 476 30.03 -1.32 -50.69
N LYS A 477 29.50 -0.50 -49.76
CA LYS A 477 28.44 0.49 -50.00
C LYS A 477 27.21 -0.09 -50.74
N GLU A 478 26.92 -1.37 -50.51
CA GLU A 478 25.69 -2.02 -50.98
C GLU A 478 24.48 -1.56 -50.14
N ASP A 479 23.29 -2.11 -50.42
CA ASP A 479 22.07 -1.78 -49.68
C ASP A 479 22.20 -2.18 -48.20
N LEU A 480 21.90 -1.25 -47.29
CA LEU A 480 21.94 -1.50 -45.85
C LEU A 480 20.80 -2.41 -45.43
N SER A 481 21.12 -3.54 -44.79
CA SER A 481 20.14 -4.36 -44.09
C SER A 481 19.65 -3.68 -42.80
N LEU A 482 18.47 -4.09 -42.32
CA LEU A 482 17.87 -3.60 -41.07
C LEU A 482 18.84 -3.66 -39.87
N VAL A 483 19.55 -4.78 -39.74
CA VAL A 483 20.50 -4.99 -38.63
C VAL A 483 21.66 -4.00 -38.72
N GLN A 484 22.18 -3.77 -39.94
CA GLN A 484 23.26 -2.82 -40.18
C GLN A 484 22.81 -1.37 -39.99
N PHE A 485 21.57 -1.02 -40.36
CA PHE A 485 21.01 0.30 -40.11
C PHE A 485 20.88 0.59 -38.61
N ILE A 486 20.37 -0.36 -37.82
CA ILE A 486 20.28 -0.24 -36.36
C ILE A 486 21.68 -0.10 -35.74
N GLN A 487 22.66 -0.86 -36.25
CA GLN A 487 24.05 -0.73 -35.83
C GLN A 487 24.62 0.67 -36.15
N LEU A 488 24.30 1.24 -37.32
CA LEU A 488 24.74 2.57 -37.72
C LEU A 488 24.18 3.64 -36.78
N VAL A 489 22.87 3.63 -36.53
CA VAL A 489 22.21 4.52 -35.56
C VAL A 489 22.80 4.35 -34.16
N GLY A 490 23.08 3.11 -33.75
CA GLY A 490 23.71 2.80 -32.46
C GLY A 490 25.17 3.26 -32.33
N ILE A 491 25.90 3.42 -33.43
CA ILE A 491 27.27 3.96 -33.46
C ILE A 491 27.24 5.49 -33.46
N LEU A 492 26.36 6.09 -34.27
CA LEU A 492 26.19 7.54 -34.38
C LEU A 492 25.66 8.16 -33.08
N SER A 493 24.65 7.56 -32.46
CA SER A 493 24.11 7.99 -31.16
C SER A 493 25.12 7.91 -30.02
N ARG A 494 26.05 6.94 -30.07
CA ARG A 494 27.15 6.83 -29.09
C ARG A 494 28.20 7.93 -29.25
N HIS A 495 28.41 8.43 -30.46
CA HIS A 495 29.31 9.56 -30.70
C HIS A 495 28.65 10.90 -30.33
N ALA A 496 27.33 11.04 -30.52
CA ALA A 496 26.54 12.21 -30.14
C ALA A 496 26.30 12.35 -28.61
N ARG A 497 27.14 11.75 -27.75
CA ARG A 497 26.94 11.54 -26.30
C ARG A 497 26.63 12.80 -25.48
N LYS A 498 26.98 14.00 -25.95
CA LYS A 498 26.67 15.27 -25.26
C LYS A 498 25.25 15.78 -25.56
N ASP A 499 24.68 15.43 -26.71
CA ASP A 499 23.41 15.96 -27.24
C ASP A 499 22.46 14.83 -27.72
N SER A 500 22.49 13.68 -27.04
CA SER A 500 21.67 12.51 -27.40
C SER A 500 20.16 12.81 -27.41
N THR A 501 19.70 13.71 -26.55
CA THR A 501 18.32 14.20 -26.50
C THR A 501 17.94 15.00 -27.75
N GLU A 502 18.89 15.76 -28.31
CA GLU A 502 18.67 16.54 -29.53
C GLU A 502 18.71 15.65 -30.78
N PHE A 503 19.59 14.65 -30.79
CA PHE A 503 19.61 13.61 -31.82
C PHE A 503 18.27 12.87 -31.91
N ILE A 504 17.72 12.41 -30.77
CA ILE A 504 16.43 11.72 -30.73
C ILE A 504 15.29 12.65 -31.16
N ARG A 505 15.28 13.91 -30.69
CA ARG A 505 14.26 14.90 -31.06
C ARG A 505 14.26 15.20 -32.57
N LYS A 506 15.44 15.44 -33.17
CA LYS A 506 15.57 15.68 -34.62
C LYS A 506 15.10 14.47 -35.42
N PHE A 507 15.45 13.26 -34.96
CA PHE A 507 15.01 12.01 -35.59
C PHE A 507 13.48 11.80 -35.49
N GLU A 508 12.85 12.10 -34.35
CA GLU A 508 11.40 11.97 -34.16
C GLU A 508 10.58 12.97 -34.99
N THR A 509 11.12 14.17 -35.25
CA THR A 509 10.41 15.22 -35.99
C THR A 509 10.18 14.83 -37.46
N VAL A 510 11.07 14.02 -38.02
CA VAL A 510 11.09 13.66 -39.45
C VAL A 510 10.45 12.28 -39.70
N LYS A 511 10.07 11.56 -38.63
CA LYS A 511 9.44 10.23 -38.66
C LYS A 511 8.27 10.14 -39.64
N ASN A 512 7.37 11.12 -39.64
CA ASN A 512 6.17 11.08 -40.48
C ASN A 512 6.46 11.43 -41.95
N ILE A 513 7.41 12.33 -42.20
CA ILE A 513 7.81 12.74 -43.55
C ILE A 513 8.50 11.57 -44.27
N VAL A 514 9.36 10.84 -43.55
CA VAL A 514 10.04 9.64 -44.07
C VAL A 514 9.03 8.55 -44.42
N ILE A 515 8.00 8.35 -43.59
CA ILE A 515 6.92 7.38 -43.88
C ILE A 515 6.15 7.78 -45.14
N ASP A 516 5.88 9.08 -45.34
CA ASP A 516 5.11 9.57 -46.48
C ASP A 516 5.92 9.58 -47.80
N GLU A 517 7.22 9.89 -47.77
CA GLU A 517 8.09 9.75 -48.95
C GLU A 517 8.31 8.28 -49.36
N ILE A 518 8.42 7.38 -48.38
CA ILE A 518 8.55 5.93 -48.63
C ILE A 518 7.26 5.37 -49.24
N ARG A 519 6.10 5.88 -48.83
CA ARG A 519 4.80 5.54 -49.46
C ARG A 519 4.70 6.07 -50.88
N ALA A 520 5.16 7.30 -51.13
CA ALA A 520 5.14 7.91 -52.46
C ALA A 520 6.05 7.18 -53.47
N ALA A 521 7.18 6.64 -53.03
CA ALA A 521 8.07 5.81 -53.86
C ALA A 521 7.51 4.39 -54.15
N PHE A 522 6.44 3.99 -53.46
CA PHE A 522 5.76 2.70 -53.64
C PHE A 522 4.59 2.79 -54.64
N ASP A 523 4.03 3.99 -54.83
CA ASP A 523 2.91 4.27 -55.76
C ASP A 523 3.39 4.67 -57.18
N SER A 524 4.70 4.83 -57.40
CA SER A 524 5.36 5.08 -58.69
C SER A 524 6.09 3.85 -59.19
#